data_AF-A0A2T4VUX8-F1
#
_entry.id   AF-A0A2T4VUX8-F1
#
_cell.length_a   1.000
_cell.length_b   1.000
_cell.length_c   1.000
_cell.angle_alpha   90.00
_cell.angle_beta   90.00
_cell.angle_gamma   90.00
#
_symmetry.space_group_name_H-M   'P 1'
#
loop_
_entity.id
_entity.type
_entity.pdbx_description
1 polymer ?
#
loop_
_entity_poly.entity_id
_entity_poly.type
_entity_poly.pdbx_seq_one_letter_code
_entity_poly.pdbx_strand_id
1 'polypeptide(L)'
;MTCHSPIVVALTLAIAAGASSCISASDQSHMVVDPQQCDGPLGSPAQLQTPVGASEGPSIDAPAQCYESSSGMDRGAYIRIHGHGTRRLVMGSANRDRACVPPASASPDVCPEVLADAVGQMIFGMLQERGIQVNGIGAGVCAQREAMRSQDVNDWNFSVGIMNWKDADTAIAIVDEVLRNLGIGDSFGISVRGIDCNSVPL
;
A
#
# COMPACT_ATOMS: atom_id res chain seq x y z
N MET A 1 22.82 -45.55 -51.70
CA MET A 1 22.42 -44.13 -51.78
C MET A 1 21.32 -43.96 -50.73
N THR A 2 21.45 -43.24 -49.61
CA THR A 2 22.20 -42.02 -49.29
C THR A 2 22.45 -41.91 -47.78
N CYS A 3 23.67 -41.46 -47.46
CA CYS A 3 24.16 -40.67 -46.32
C CYS A 3 23.42 -40.61 -44.98
N HIS A 4 24.11 -41.11 -43.95
CA HIS A 4 24.04 -40.62 -42.57
C HIS A 4 24.73 -39.25 -42.45
N SER A 5 24.23 -38.37 -41.59
CA SER A 5 24.98 -37.23 -41.06
C SER A 5 24.62 -37.04 -39.59
N PRO A 6 25.57 -37.22 -38.65
CA PRO A 6 25.41 -36.72 -37.29
C PRO A 6 25.76 -35.24 -37.25
N ILE A 7 24.83 -34.43 -36.74
CA ILE A 7 25.03 -33.01 -36.43
C ILE A 7 25.95 -32.93 -35.20
N VAL A 8 27.14 -32.37 -35.39
CA VAL A 8 28.06 -31.99 -34.32
C VAL A 8 27.64 -30.61 -33.81
N VAL A 9 27.12 -30.55 -32.59
CA VAL A 9 26.87 -29.27 -31.90
C VAL A 9 28.17 -28.85 -31.22
N ALA A 10 28.81 -27.81 -31.74
CA ALA A 10 29.99 -27.21 -31.14
C ALA A 10 29.60 -26.38 -29.91
N LEU A 11 30.14 -26.75 -28.75
CA LEU A 11 30.04 -25.99 -27.51
C LEU A 11 31.13 -24.91 -27.49
N THR A 12 30.76 -23.64 -27.60
CA THR A 12 31.67 -22.51 -27.35
C THR A 12 31.55 -22.07 -25.89
N LEU A 13 32.57 -22.37 -25.09
CA LEU A 13 32.78 -21.76 -23.77
C LEU A 13 33.29 -20.33 -23.95
N ALA A 14 32.53 -19.34 -23.48
CA ALA A 14 33.03 -17.98 -23.28
C ALA A 14 33.50 -17.84 -21.82
N ILE A 15 34.80 -17.57 -21.64
CA ILE A 15 35.41 -17.23 -20.35
C ILE A 15 35.30 -15.71 -20.18
N ALA A 16 34.45 -15.25 -19.27
CA ALA A 16 34.45 -13.85 -18.83
C ALA A 16 35.29 -13.74 -17.55
N ALA A 17 36.53 -13.26 -17.71
CA ALA A 17 37.39 -12.84 -16.61
C ALA A 17 36.95 -11.45 -16.14
N GLY A 18 36.70 -11.32 -14.84
CA GLY A 18 36.27 -10.07 -14.21
C GLY A 18 37.36 -9.02 -14.08
N ALA A 19 36.94 -7.79 -13.77
CA ALA A 19 37.57 -6.94 -12.78
C ALA A 19 36.67 -5.72 -12.48
N SER A 20 36.79 -5.27 -11.23
CA SER A 20 36.60 -3.90 -10.77
C SER A 20 35.18 -3.46 -10.40
N SER A 21 34.85 -3.80 -9.15
CA SER A 21 34.06 -2.97 -8.25
C SER A 21 34.58 -1.52 -8.25
N CYS A 22 33.81 -0.60 -8.80
CA CYS A 22 33.84 0.79 -8.37
C CYS A 22 32.50 1.06 -7.69
N ILE A 23 32.59 1.21 -6.37
CA ILE A 23 31.57 1.71 -5.47
C ILE A 23 30.97 2.96 -6.11
N SER A 24 29.72 2.89 -6.56
CA SER A 24 28.94 4.10 -6.76
C SER A 24 28.85 4.74 -5.39
N ALA A 25 29.49 5.90 -5.24
CA ALA A 25 29.20 6.80 -4.13
C ALA A 25 27.68 6.92 -4.08
N SER A 26 27.09 6.48 -2.98
CA SER A 26 25.71 6.77 -2.66
C SER A 26 25.64 8.29 -2.62
N ASP A 27 25.20 8.87 -3.72
CA ASP A 27 24.71 10.22 -3.77
C ASP A 27 23.50 10.20 -2.84
N GLN A 28 23.77 10.41 -1.55
CA GLN A 28 22.76 10.77 -0.58
C GLN A 28 22.30 12.15 -1.02
N SER A 29 21.46 12.17 -2.05
CA SER A 29 20.59 13.29 -2.33
C SER A 29 19.89 13.56 -1.02
N HIS A 30 20.35 14.59 -0.31
CA HIS A 30 19.61 15.21 0.76
C HIS A 30 18.26 15.52 0.12
N MET A 31 17.25 14.71 0.41
CA MET A 31 15.91 14.95 -0.07
C MET A 31 15.51 16.28 0.55
N VAL A 32 15.56 17.34 -0.24
CA VAL A 32 15.06 18.65 0.17
C VAL A 32 13.55 18.47 0.29
N VAL A 33 13.10 18.19 1.51
CA VAL A 33 11.68 18.12 1.81
C VAL A 33 11.15 19.55 1.70
N ASP A 34 10.20 19.76 0.79
CA ASP A 34 9.50 21.03 0.70
C ASP A 34 8.78 21.26 2.04
N PRO A 35 9.03 22.37 2.75
CA PRO A 35 8.39 22.66 4.03
C PRO A 35 6.85 22.59 3.99
N GLN A 36 6.23 22.84 2.83
CA GLN A 36 4.78 22.70 2.66
C GLN A 36 4.27 21.27 2.83
N GLN A 37 5.14 20.27 2.67
CA GLN A 37 4.82 18.86 2.86
C GLN A 37 4.75 18.47 4.34
N CYS A 38 5.24 19.33 5.24
CA CYS A 38 5.24 19.10 6.69
C CYS A 38 3.92 19.55 7.36
N ASP A 39 3.17 20.46 6.73
CA ASP A 39 1.99 21.11 7.31
C ASP A 39 0.66 20.36 7.06
N GLY A 40 0.74 19.05 6.85
CA GLY A 40 -0.41 18.19 6.57
C GLY A 40 -0.58 17.86 5.08
N PRO A 41 -1.77 17.38 4.67
CA PRO A 41 -1.99 16.93 3.30
C PRO A 41 -1.99 18.10 2.30
N LEU A 42 -1.43 17.87 1.12
CA LEU A 42 -1.49 18.82 0.02
C LEU A 42 -2.88 18.80 -0.62
N GLY A 43 -3.39 19.98 -0.96
CA GLY A 43 -4.72 20.11 -1.57
C GLY A 43 -5.86 20.08 -0.54
N SER A 44 -7.07 19.69 -0.96
CA SER A 44 -8.24 19.67 -0.07
C SER A 44 -9.23 18.55 -0.39
N PRO A 45 -10.08 18.14 0.56
CA PRO A 45 -11.14 17.17 0.34
C PRO A 45 -12.09 17.50 -0.82
N ALA A 46 -12.21 18.79 -1.20
CA ALA A 46 -13.06 19.21 -2.32
C ALA A 46 -12.57 18.70 -3.70
N GLN A 47 -11.35 18.16 -3.78
CA GLN A 47 -10.82 17.53 -4.99
C GLN A 47 -11.29 16.08 -5.17
N LEU A 48 -11.84 15.48 -4.11
CA LEU A 48 -12.36 14.11 -4.16
C LEU A 48 -13.63 14.06 -5.03
N GLN A 49 -13.62 13.20 -6.04
CA GLN A 49 -14.75 13.00 -6.95
C GLN A 49 -15.53 11.72 -6.65
N THR A 50 -14.92 10.76 -5.96
CA THR A 50 -15.54 9.50 -5.60
C THR A 50 -16.75 9.76 -4.69
N PRO A 51 -17.95 9.27 -5.07
CA PRO A 51 -19.16 9.48 -4.29
C PRO A 51 -19.13 8.70 -2.97
N VAL A 52 -19.59 9.35 -1.89
CA VAL A 52 -19.78 8.71 -0.59
C VAL A 52 -20.98 7.78 -0.61
N GLY A 53 -20.84 6.59 -0.03
CA GLY A 53 -21.92 5.61 0.11
C GLY A 53 -22.48 5.08 -1.22
N ALA A 54 -21.65 5.04 -2.27
CA ALA A 54 -22.06 4.52 -3.56
C ALA A 54 -22.51 3.06 -3.48
N SER A 55 -23.56 2.71 -4.22
CA SER A 55 -24.05 1.33 -4.35
C SER A 55 -23.31 0.53 -5.43
N GLU A 56 -22.61 1.22 -6.33
CA GLU A 56 -21.80 0.63 -7.41
C GLU A 56 -20.43 1.30 -7.42
N GLY A 57 -19.38 0.50 -7.68
CA GLY A 57 -18.00 0.96 -7.57
C GLY A 57 -17.53 1.07 -6.11
N PRO A 58 -16.45 1.83 -5.84
CA PRO A 58 -15.92 1.98 -4.50
C PRO A 58 -16.96 2.59 -3.55
N SER A 59 -17.26 1.88 -2.46
CA SER A 59 -18.09 2.40 -1.38
C SER A 59 -17.21 3.00 -0.28
N ILE A 60 -17.34 4.31 -0.04
CA ILE A 60 -16.54 5.03 0.95
C ILE A 60 -17.41 5.75 1.98
N ASP A 61 -16.86 5.95 3.17
CA ASP A 61 -17.40 6.92 4.14
C ASP A 61 -17.00 8.34 3.76
N ALA A 62 -17.71 9.33 4.30
CA ALA A 62 -17.25 10.72 4.23
C ALA A 62 -15.86 10.84 4.89
N PRO A 63 -14.89 11.54 4.26
CA PRO A 63 -13.55 11.64 4.82
C PRO A 63 -13.54 12.25 6.23
N ALA A 64 -12.95 11.53 7.18
CA ALA A 64 -12.82 11.98 8.56
C ALA A 64 -11.56 12.84 8.71
N GLN A 65 -11.71 14.07 9.21
CA GLN A 65 -10.58 14.94 9.55
C GLN A 65 -10.04 14.57 10.92
N CYS A 66 -8.73 14.43 11.03
CA CYS A 66 -8.05 14.04 12.25
C CYS A 66 -6.98 15.06 12.59
N TYR A 67 -7.17 15.65 13.76
CA TYR A 67 -6.30 16.64 14.38
C TYR A 67 -5.78 15.94 15.64
N GLU A 68 -4.46 15.78 15.76
CA GLU A 68 -3.79 14.99 16.83
C GLU A 68 -3.99 13.46 16.71
N SER A 69 -3.18 12.85 15.84
CA SER A 69 -3.12 11.38 15.75
C SER A 69 -2.18 10.79 16.80
N SER A 70 -2.50 9.56 17.26
CA SER A 70 -1.63 8.80 18.18
C SER A 70 -0.22 8.52 17.63
N SER A 71 -0.05 8.68 16.31
CA SER A 71 1.21 8.57 15.57
C SER A 71 2.10 9.82 15.56
N GLY A 72 1.73 10.90 16.26
CA GLY A 72 2.54 12.12 16.33
C GLY A 72 2.45 13.01 15.08
N MET A 73 1.51 12.72 14.18
CA MET A 73 1.22 13.56 13.02
C MET A 73 0.04 14.47 13.35
N ASP A 74 0.25 15.78 13.25
CA ASP A 74 -0.68 16.79 13.77
C ASP A 74 -1.96 16.93 12.93
N ARG A 75 -1.91 16.63 11.63
CA ARG A 75 -3.05 16.84 10.70
C ARG A 75 -3.11 15.84 9.56
N GLY A 76 -4.29 15.30 9.32
CA GLY A 76 -4.60 14.56 8.09
C GLY A 76 -6.07 14.17 8.01
N ALA A 77 -6.39 13.39 6.99
CA ALA A 77 -7.72 12.83 6.81
C ALA A 77 -7.67 11.33 6.55
N TYR A 78 -8.71 10.64 6.97
CA TYR A 78 -8.89 9.23 6.72
C TYR A 78 -10.11 9.00 5.83
N ILE A 79 -9.92 8.20 4.79
CA ILE A 79 -10.98 7.74 3.90
C ILE A 79 -11.12 6.24 4.14
N ARG A 80 -12.30 5.79 4.59
CA ARG A 80 -12.61 4.37 4.73
C ARG A 80 -13.20 3.86 3.44
N ILE A 81 -12.63 2.78 2.90
CA ILE A 81 -13.17 2.06 1.74
C ILE A 81 -13.69 0.71 2.25
N HIS A 82 -14.95 0.40 1.93
CA HIS A 82 -15.62 -0.82 2.38
C HIS A 82 -15.35 -1.98 1.43
N GLY A 83 -15.00 -3.15 1.98
CA GLY A 83 -14.90 -4.38 1.22
C GLY A 83 -16.27 -4.91 0.79
N HIS A 84 -16.26 -5.81 -0.19
CA HIS A 84 -17.47 -6.41 -0.77
C HIS A 84 -17.51 -7.94 -0.68
N GLY A 85 -16.45 -8.57 -0.18
CA GLY A 85 -16.33 -10.01 -0.09
C GLY A 85 -16.58 -10.57 1.32
N THR A 86 -16.03 -11.75 1.59
CA THR A 86 -16.22 -12.46 2.86
C THR A 86 -14.92 -12.76 3.59
N ARG A 87 -13.76 -12.58 2.94
CA ARG A 87 -12.47 -12.71 3.61
C ARG A 87 -12.25 -11.57 4.58
N ARG A 88 -11.56 -11.88 5.67
CA ARG A 88 -11.23 -10.92 6.72
C ARG A 88 -9.79 -10.45 6.60
N LEU A 89 -9.56 -9.20 6.95
CA LEU A 89 -8.23 -8.68 7.19
C LEU A 89 -7.82 -9.00 8.63
N VAL A 90 -6.58 -9.45 8.81
CA VAL A 90 -6.03 -9.72 10.13
C VAL A 90 -4.64 -9.10 10.31
N MET A 91 -4.33 -8.72 11.55
CA MET A 91 -3.02 -8.18 11.91
C MET A 91 -1.94 -9.27 11.99
N GLY A 92 -0.74 -8.94 11.51
CA GLY A 92 0.29 -9.91 11.16
C GLY A 92 1.21 -10.43 12.27
N SER A 93 1.06 -10.06 13.54
CA SER A 93 1.90 -10.63 14.62
C SER A 93 1.30 -11.90 15.24
N ALA A 94 -0.02 -12.00 15.32
CA ALA A 94 -0.70 -13.14 15.95
C ALA A 94 -1.21 -14.21 14.96
N ASN A 95 -1.34 -13.86 13.67
CA ASN A 95 -2.08 -14.67 12.71
C ASN A 95 -1.24 -15.19 11.52
N ARG A 96 0.09 -15.11 11.57
CA ARG A 96 0.96 -15.51 10.43
C ARG A 96 0.76 -16.96 9.99
N ASP A 97 0.43 -17.85 10.93
CA ASP A 97 0.27 -19.28 10.64
C ASP A 97 -1.09 -19.62 10.02
N ARG A 98 -2.05 -18.67 10.04
CA ARG A 98 -3.43 -18.85 9.55
C ARG A 98 -3.76 -17.98 8.35
N ALA A 99 -3.13 -16.82 8.28
CA ALA A 99 -3.35 -15.87 7.21
C ALA A 99 -2.49 -16.20 5.99
N CYS A 100 -3.07 -16.02 4.81
CA CYS A 100 -2.41 -16.27 3.54
C CYS A 100 -2.69 -15.13 2.56
N VAL A 101 -1.99 -15.15 1.43
CA VAL A 101 -2.37 -14.37 0.26
C VAL A 101 -3.07 -15.35 -0.69
N PRO A 102 -4.38 -15.22 -0.93
CA PRO A 102 -5.07 -16.12 -1.84
C PRO A 102 -4.50 -15.94 -3.26
N PRO A 103 -4.29 -17.05 -4.01
CA PRO A 103 -4.06 -16.92 -5.43
C PRO A 103 -5.27 -16.25 -6.10
N ALA A 104 -5.04 -15.55 -7.20
CA ALA A 104 -6.11 -14.90 -7.96
C ALA A 104 -7.24 -15.89 -8.25
N SER A 105 -8.50 -15.46 -8.03
CA SER A 105 -9.71 -16.27 -8.23
C SER A 105 -9.86 -17.48 -7.30
N ALA A 106 -9.08 -17.61 -6.22
CA ALA A 106 -9.31 -18.65 -5.22
C ALA A 106 -10.67 -18.48 -4.53
N SER A 107 -11.35 -19.59 -4.23
CA SER A 107 -12.57 -19.57 -3.40
C SER A 107 -12.26 -18.92 -2.03
N PRO A 108 -13.16 -18.07 -1.48
CA PRO A 108 -13.02 -17.47 -0.15
C PRO A 108 -12.61 -18.46 0.95
N ASP A 109 -13.08 -19.70 0.87
CA ASP A 109 -12.82 -20.75 1.87
C ASP A 109 -11.35 -21.23 1.89
N VAL A 110 -10.58 -21.02 0.82
CA VAL A 110 -9.18 -21.47 0.72
C VAL A 110 -8.24 -20.54 1.49
N CYS A 111 -8.69 -19.32 1.80
CA CYS A 111 -7.91 -18.34 2.54
C CYS A 111 -8.87 -17.33 3.20
N PRO A 112 -9.57 -17.70 4.28
CA PRO A 112 -10.60 -16.84 4.87
C PRO A 112 -10.03 -15.59 5.53
N GLU A 113 -8.74 -15.61 5.90
CA GLU A 113 -8.03 -14.50 6.54
C GLU A 113 -6.82 -14.09 5.72
N VAL A 114 -6.67 -12.79 5.48
CA VAL A 114 -5.59 -12.18 4.69
C VAL A 114 -4.85 -11.18 5.56
N LEU A 115 -3.52 -11.19 5.50
CA LEU A 115 -2.70 -10.25 6.25
C LEU A 115 -2.90 -8.82 5.73
N ALA A 116 -3.31 -7.90 6.62
CA ALA A 116 -3.49 -6.50 6.29
C ALA A 116 -2.21 -5.86 5.72
N ASP A 117 -1.04 -6.22 6.27
CA ASP A 117 0.25 -5.75 5.76
C ASP A 117 0.51 -6.20 4.32
N ALA A 118 0.14 -7.44 3.96
CA ALA A 118 0.34 -7.96 2.60
C ALA A 118 -0.56 -7.23 1.59
N VAL A 119 -1.81 -6.97 1.96
CA VAL A 119 -2.74 -6.16 1.16
C VAL A 119 -2.21 -4.73 1.01
N GLY A 120 -1.74 -4.13 2.10
CA GLY A 120 -1.13 -2.80 2.09
C GLY A 120 0.09 -2.72 1.17
N GLN A 121 0.93 -3.75 1.12
CA GLN A 121 2.10 -3.80 0.21
C GLN A 121 1.70 -3.88 -1.27
N MET A 122 0.64 -4.62 -1.61
CA MET A 122 0.11 -4.64 -2.97
C MET A 122 -0.38 -3.26 -3.40
N ILE A 123 -1.19 -2.62 -2.55
CA ILE A 123 -1.71 -1.27 -2.79
C ILE A 123 -0.57 -0.26 -2.91
N PHE A 124 0.42 -0.33 -2.01
CA PHE A 124 1.61 0.52 -2.04
C PHE A 124 2.35 0.41 -3.37
N GLY A 125 2.62 -0.81 -3.84
CA GLY A 125 3.28 -1.05 -5.13
C GLY A 125 2.49 -0.46 -6.31
N MET A 126 1.18 -0.70 -6.36
CA MET A 126 0.31 -0.18 -7.42
C MET A 126 0.24 1.36 -7.42
N LEU A 127 0.25 2.00 -6.25
CA LEU A 127 0.30 3.46 -6.13
C LEU A 127 1.62 4.02 -6.66
N GLN A 128 2.74 3.41 -6.31
CA GLN A 128 4.06 3.83 -6.80
C GLN A 128 4.20 3.66 -8.32
N GLU A 129 3.66 2.58 -8.89
CA GLU A 129 3.63 2.37 -10.34
C GLU A 129 2.84 3.47 -11.08
N ARG A 130 1.90 4.13 -10.40
CA ARG A 130 1.17 5.31 -10.91
C ARG A 130 1.87 6.64 -10.63
N GLY A 131 3.07 6.62 -10.04
CA GLY A 131 3.83 7.82 -9.68
C GLY A 131 3.26 8.56 -8.47
N ILE A 132 2.39 7.92 -7.67
CA ILE A 132 1.84 8.51 -6.45
C ILE A 132 2.83 8.33 -5.31
N GLN A 133 3.09 9.41 -4.58
CA GLN A 133 3.96 9.38 -3.41
C GLN A 133 3.22 8.78 -2.21
N VAL A 134 3.81 7.76 -1.59
CA VAL A 134 3.22 6.99 -0.49
C VAL A 134 4.06 7.16 0.78
N ASN A 135 3.43 7.51 1.89
CA ASN A 135 4.06 7.79 3.20
C ASN A 135 4.24 6.55 4.08
N GLY A 136 3.83 5.38 3.59
CA GLY A 136 3.93 4.11 4.31
C GLY A 136 2.59 3.39 4.49
N ILE A 137 2.64 2.26 5.17
CA ILE A 137 1.53 1.34 5.45
C ILE A 137 1.45 1.17 6.97
N GLY A 138 0.25 1.19 7.54
CA GLY A 138 0.06 0.88 8.96
C GLY A 138 -1.17 1.53 9.56
N ALA A 139 -1.07 1.87 10.85
CA ALA A 139 -2.11 2.61 11.55
C ALA A 139 -2.44 3.92 10.81
N GLY A 140 -3.75 4.16 10.62
CA GLY A 140 -4.22 5.35 9.93
C GLY A 140 -4.05 6.61 10.75
N VAL A 141 -4.14 7.77 10.10
CA VAL A 141 -4.04 9.08 10.75
C VAL A 141 -5.13 9.33 11.79
N CYS A 142 -6.22 8.55 11.76
CA CYS A 142 -7.28 8.59 12.76
C CYS A 142 -7.21 7.46 13.78
N ALA A 143 -6.14 6.67 13.81
CA ALA A 143 -5.97 5.59 14.77
C ALA A 143 -5.81 6.15 16.19
N GLN A 144 -6.59 5.63 17.13
CA GLN A 144 -6.45 5.96 18.55
C GLN A 144 -5.33 5.12 19.19
N ARG A 145 -4.67 5.65 20.22
CA ARG A 145 -3.51 4.97 20.83
C ARG A 145 -3.92 3.65 21.50
N GLU A 146 -5.10 3.64 22.08
CA GLU A 146 -5.70 2.50 22.75
C GLU A 146 -6.07 1.40 21.76
N ALA A 147 -6.54 1.79 20.56
CA ALA A 147 -6.88 0.88 19.48
C ALA A 147 -5.67 0.10 18.95
N MET A 148 -4.46 0.66 19.05
CA MET A 148 -3.23 -0.06 18.66
C MET A 148 -2.90 -1.26 19.56
N ARG A 149 -3.61 -1.45 20.68
CA ARG A 149 -3.53 -2.67 21.50
C ARG A 149 -4.50 -3.75 21.03
N SER A 150 -5.44 -3.41 20.16
CA SER A 150 -6.39 -4.35 19.56
C SER A 150 -5.70 -5.19 18.46
N GLN A 151 -6.18 -6.40 18.25
CA GLN A 151 -5.82 -7.21 17.07
C GLN A 151 -6.79 -6.99 15.90
N ASP A 152 -7.84 -6.18 16.11
CA ASP A 152 -8.79 -5.83 15.06
C ASP A 152 -8.21 -4.76 14.14
N VAL A 153 -8.17 -5.08 12.84
CA VAL A 153 -7.66 -4.18 11.79
C VAL A 153 -8.49 -2.89 11.69
N ASN A 154 -9.79 -2.97 11.95
CA ASN A 154 -10.68 -1.82 11.83
C ASN A 154 -10.41 -0.77 12.93
N ASP A 155 -10.03 -1.21 14.13
CA ASP A 155 -9.67 -0.33 15.24
C ASP A 155 -8.43 0.52 14.89
N TRP A 156 -7.51 -0.05 14.10
CA TRP A 156 -6.29 0.62 13.67
C TRP A 156 -6.53 1.66 12.58
N ASN A 157 -7.75 1.73 12.02
CA ASN A 157 -8.01 2.46 10.77
C ASN A 157 -6.90 2.15 9.75
N PHE A 158 -6.59 0.86 9.60
CA PHE A 158 -5.39 0.41 8.89
C PHE A 158 -5.42 0.92 7.44
N SER A 159 -4.31 1.50 6.99
CA SER A 159 -4.29 2.24 5.72
C SER A 159 -2.92 2.31 5.06
N VAL A 160 -2.96 2.74 3.80
CA VAL A 160 -1.81 3.33 3.11
C VAL A 160 -1.87 4.85 3.21
N GLY A 161 -0.72 5.50 3.40
CA GLY A 161 -0.64 6.95 3.48
C GLY A 161 -0.33 7.59 2.12
N ILE A 162 -1.09 8.57 1.66
CA ILE A 162 -0.78 9.42 0.50
C ILE A 162 -0.64 10.88 0.93
N MET A 163 0.02 11.70 0.11
CA MET A 163 0.27 13.10 0.45
C MET A 163 -0.76 14.09 -0.08
N ASN A 164 -1.31 13.84 -1.27
CA ASN A 164 -2.07 14.83 -2.01
C ASN A 164 -3.50 14.36 -2.27
N TRP A 165 -4.47 15.24 -2.01
CA TRP A 165 -5.87 14.99 -2.29
C TRP A 165 -6.17 14.74 -3.77
N LYS A 166 -5.38 15.30 -4.70
CA LYS A 166 -5.54 15.02 -6.13
C LYS A 166 -5.37 13.54 -6.48
N ASP A 167 -4.65 12.78 -5.65
CA ASP A 167 -4.36 11.36 -5.87
C ASP A 167 -5.38 10.45 -5.17
N ALA A 168 -6.30 11.00 -4.37
CA ALA A 168 -7.23 10.25 -3.54
C ALA A 168 -8.17 9.35 -4.36
N ASP A 169 -8.74 9.85 -5.45
CA ASP A 169 -9.64 9.04 -6.30
C ASP A 169 -8.92 7.84 -6.93
N THR A 170 -7.68 8.05 -7.41
CA THR A 170 -6.88 6.95 -7.97
C THR A 170 -6.53 5.93 -6.89
N ALA A 171 -6.19 6.40 -5.69
CA ALA A 171 -5.90 5.52 -4.57
C ALA A 171 -7.13 4.72 -4.11
N ILE A 172 -8.31 5.35 -4.05
CA ILE A 172 -9.57 4.66 -3.72
C ILE A 172 -9.87 3.55 -4.74
N ALA A 173 -9.71 3.85 -6.03
CA ALA A 173 -9.93 2.87 -7.09
C ALA A 173 -8.98 1.66 -6.97
N ILE A 174 -7.70 1.88 -6.63
CA ILE A 174 -6.73 0.80 -6.40
C ILE A 174 -7.10 -0.02 -5.17
N VAL A 175 -7.49 0.62 -4.07
CA VAL A 175 -7.92 -0.09 -2.86
C VAL A 175 -9.15 -0.97 -3.16
N ASP A 176 -10.19 -0.41 -3.79
CA ASP A 176 -11.39 -1.16 -4.20
C ASP A 176 -11.03 -2.35 -5.09
N GLU A 177 -10.18 -2.14 -6.11
CA GLU A 177 -9.71 -3.20 -7.00
C GLU A 177 -9.05 -4.33 -6.22
N VAL A 178 -8.12 -4.03 -5.31
CA VAL A 178 -7.43 -5.03 -4.51
C VAL A 178 -8.40 -5.78 -3.58
N LEU A 179 -9.27 -5.05 -2.88
CA LEU A 179 -10.26 -5.66 -1.98
C LEU A 179 -11.20 -6.59 -2.74
N ARG A 180 -11.67 -6.19 -3.91
CA ARG A 180 -12.55 -7.00 -4.77
C ARG A 180 -11.84 -8.22 -5.35
N ASN A 181 -10.63 -8.04 -5.87
CA ASN A 181 -9.85 -9.14 -6.46
C ASN A 181 -9.51 -10.21 -5.42
N LEU A 182 -9.25 -9.80 -4.18
CA LEU A 182 -9.02 -10.70 -3.06
C LEU A 182 -10.31 -11.12 -2.36
N GLY A 183 -11.49 -10.62 -2.73
CA GLY A 183 -12.76 -10.96 -2.06
C GLY A 183 -12.77 -10.64 -0.57
N ILE A 184 -12.19 -9.50 -0.17
CA ILE A 184 -12.14 -9.01 1.20
C ILE A 184 -13.44 -8.26 1.53
N GLY A 185 -14.02 -8.58 2.69
CA GLY A 185 -15.21 -7.92 3.23
C GLY A 185 -14.92 -6.81 4.23
N ASP A 186 -13.79 -6.89 4.94
CA ASP A 186 -13.37 -5.84 5.87
C ASP A 186 -12.99 -4.55 5.13
N SER A 187 -13.03 -3.42 5.84
CA SER A 187 -12.63 -2.13 5.29
C SER A 187 -11.12 -1.97 5.26
N PHE A 188 -10.63 -1.15 4.32
CA PHE A 188 -9.24 -0.69 4.27
C PHE A 188 -9.23 0.82 4.04
N GLY A 189 -8.24 1.51 4.62
CA GLY A 189 -8.20 2.96 4.61
C GLY A 189 -7.18 3.60 3.67
N ILE A 190 -7.38 4.88 3.42
CA ILE A 190 -6.36 5.80 2.92
C ILE A 190 -6.17 6.91 3.95
N SER A 191 -4.94 7.15 4.35
CA SER A 191 -4.58 8.33 5.15
C SER A 191 -4.00 9.40 4.24
N VAL A 192 -4.69 10.52 4.05
CA VAL A 192 -4.16 11.69 3.35
C VAL A 192 -3.47 12.59 4.36
N ARG A 193 -2.13 12.65 4.34
CA ARG A 193 -1.32 13.35 5.35
C ARG A 193 0.02 13.84 4.80
N GLY A 194 0.60 14.83 5.45
CA GLY A 194 1.96 15.30 5.15
C GLY A 194 3.05 14.30 5.57
N ILE A 195 4.30 14.67 5.35
CA ILE A 195 5.48 13.96 5.86
C ILE A 195 5.75 14.44 7.29
N ASP A 196 6.13 13.53 8.18
CA ASP A 196 6.68 13.91 9.48
C ASP A 196 8.12 14.42 9.34
N CYS A 197 8.27 15.73 9.19
CA CYS A 197 9.56 16.37 9.02
C CYS A 197 10.40 16.44 10.30
N ASN A 198 9.86 16.07 11.47
CA ASN A 198 10.64 15.95 12.69
C ASN A 198 11.41 14.61 12.77
N SER A 199 11.04 13.65 11.92
CA SER A 199 11.65 12.32 11.84
C SER A 199 12.77 12.21 10.80
N VAL A 200 12.96 13.25 9.97
CA VAL A 200 14.05 13.35 8.99
C VAL A 200 15.16 14.22 9.59
N PRO A 201 16.40 13.72 9.79
CA PRO A 201 17.50 14.58 10.20
C PRO A 201 17.74 15.64 9.12
N LEU A 202 17.67 16.92 9.49
CA LEU A 202 18.11 18.04 8.66
C LEU A 202 19.60 17.96 8.35
#